data_AF-A0A1S8FIC4-F1
#
_entry.id   AF-A0A1S8FIC4-F1
#
_cell.length_a   1.000
_cell.length_b   1.000
_cell.length_c   1.000
_cell.angle_alpha   90.00
_cell.angle_beta   90.00
_cell.angle_gamma   90.00
#
_symmetry.space_group_name_H-M   'P 1'
#
loop_
_entity.id
_entity.type
_entity.pdbx_description
1 polymer ?
#
loop_
_entity_poly.entity_id
_entity_poly.type
_entity_poly.pdbx_seq_one_letter_code
_entity_poly.pdbx_strand_id
1 'polypeptide(L)'
;MRMNDQEYFRSCIAKERHLAQLLGHQHIEECYESAGTLWDNAQALPQWTRDWQACGPLMTLHGITVVYGKGPEQTASSFARIGSTLVQFADHPTRDRAVMYGIVKELIALLEHGKAVVVAA
;
A
#
# COMPACT_ATOMS: atom_id res chain seq x y z
N MET A 1 15.63 -10.86 7.06
CA MET A 1 16.53 -10.48 5.96
C MET A 1 15.97 -9.17 5.43
N ARG A 2 16.67 -8.04 5.64
CA ARG A 2 16.19 -6.72 5.21
C ARG A 2 16.17 -6.71 3.68
N MET A 3 15.00 -6.58 3.10
CA MET A 3 14.83 -6.46 1.65
C MET A 3 15.61 -5.24 1.17
N ASN A 4 16.35 -5.35 0.06
CA ASN A 4 17.10 -4.19 -0.41
C ASN A 4 16.14 -3.09 -0.91
N ASP A 5 16.57 -1.83 -0.92
CA ASP A 5 15.69 -0.70 -1.24
C ASP A 5 15.08 -0.79 -2.65
N GLN A 6 15.77 -1.41 -3.61
CA GLN A 6 15.29 -1.62 -4.97
C GLN A 6 14.20 -2.71 -5.04
N GLU A 7 14.37 -3.81 -4.31
CA GLU A 7 13.36 -4.86 -4.17
C GLU A 7 12.13 -4.33 -3.43
N TYR A 8 12.33 -3.53 -2.39
CA TYR A 8 11.27 -2.82 -1.68
C TYR A 8 10.46 -1.94 -2.63
N PHE A 9 11.15 -1.11 -3.42
CA PHE A 9 10.51 -0.24 -4.39
C PHE A 9 9.73 -1.03 -5.44
N ARG A 10 10.30 -2.10 -6.01
CA ARG A 10 9.59 -2.98 -6.96
C ARG A 10 8.35 -3.62 -6.35
N SER A 11 8.42 -4.04 -5.09
CA SER A 11 7.26 -4.58 -4.36
C SER A 11 6.16 -3.54 -4.19
N CYS A 12 6.51 -2.29 -3.89
CA CYS A 12 5.57 -1.17 -3.83
C CYS A 12 4.84 -0.97 -5.17
N ILE A 13 5.57 -0.87 -6.28
CA ILE A 13 4.98 -0.69 -7.62
C ILE A 13 4.09 -1.87 -8.00
N ALA A 14 4.50 -3.10 -7.69
CA ALA A 14 3.69 -4.28 -7.96
C ALA A 14 2.36 -4.27 -7.18
N LYS A 15 2.37 -3.81 -5.92
CA LYS A 15 1.15 -3.68 -5.11
C LYS A 15 0.26 -2.54 -5.60
N GLU A 16 0.83 -1.39 -5.96
CA GLU A 16 0.07 -0.27 -6.53
C GLU A 16 -0.61 -0.66 -7.84
N ARG A 17 0.10 -1.38 -8.73
CA ARG A 17 -0.46 -1.90 -9.99
C ARG A 17 -1.62 -2.85 -9.73
N HIS A 18 -1.45 -3.78 -8.80
CA HIS A 18 -2.51 -4.73 -8.46
C HIS A 18 -3.74 -4.01 -7.87
N LEU A 19 -3.52 -3.06 -6.94
CA LEU A 19 -4.62 -2.26 -6.42
C LEU A 19 -5.36 -1.51 -7.54
N ALA A 20 -4.63 -0.88 -8.46
CA ALA A 20 -5.23 -0.19 -9.60
C ALA A 20 -6.12 -1.11 -10.45
N GLN A 21 -5.68 -2.35 -10.72
CA GLN A 21 -6.49 -3.34 -11.45
C GLN A 21 -7.79 -3.65 -10.72
N LEU A 22 -7.74 -3.84 -9.39
CA LEU A 22 -8.92 -4.12 -8.57
C LEU A 22 -9.87 -2.92 -8.46
N LEU A 23 -9.35 -1.69 -8.62
CA LEU A 23 -10.15 -0.47 -8.70
C LEU A 23 -10.72 -0.21 -10.10
N GLY A 24 -10.41 -1.05 -11.09
CA GLY A 24 -11.00 -0.99 -12.43
C GLY A 24 -10.14 -0.29 -13.48
N HIS A 25 -8.90 0.09 -13.18
CA HIS A 25 -7.95 0.61 -14.17
C HIS A 25 -7.52 -0.52 -15.12
N GLN A 26 -7.69 -0.32 -16.43
CA GLN A 26 -7.52 -1.39 -17.42
C GLN A 26 -6.20 -1.30 -18.20
N HIS A 27 -5.66 -0.10 -18.44
CA HIS A 27 -4.47 0.11 -19.26
C HIS A 27 -3.31 0.64 -18.44
N ILE A 28 -2.86 -0.17 -17.47
CA ILE A 28 -1.82 0.26 -16.53
C ILE A 28 -0.42 0.01 -17.11
N GLU A 29 0.29 1.10 -17.38
CA GLU A 29 1.67 1.08 -17.86
C GLU A 29 2.60 1.76 -16.85
N GLU A 30 3.90 1.44 -16.87
CA GLU A 30 4.88 2.19 -16.10
C GLU A 30 5.49 3.29 -16.98
N CYS A 31 5.49 4.52 -16.48
CA CYS A 31 6.01 5.68 -17.20
C CYS A 31 7.51 5.53 -17.45
N TYR A 32 7.91 5.49 -18.72
CA TYR A 32 9.32 5.37 -19.11
C TYR A 32 10.19 6.53 -18.59
N GLU A 33 9.61 7.73 -18.49
CA GLU A 33 10.29 8.96 -18.06
C GLU A 33 10.30 9.12 -16.53
N SER A 34 9.50 8.34 -15.80
CA SER A 34 9.34 8.44 -14.35
C SER A 34 9.25 7.05 -13.72
N ALA A 35 10.40 6.54 -13.28
CA ALA A 35 10.52 5.21 -12.69
C ALA A 35 9.53 4.99 -11.54
N GLY A 36 8.75 3.91 -11.64
CA GLY A 36 7.71 3.56 -10.67
C GLY A 36 6.47 4.45 -10.68
N THR A 37 6.27 5.35 -11.63
CA THR A 37 4.97 6.03 -11.79
C THR A 37 4.10 5.20 -12.73
N LEU A 38 2.95 4.73 -12.25
CA LEU A 38 2.00 3.99 -13.06
C LEU A 38 1.05 4.96 -13.76
N TRP A 39 0.66 4.66 -14.99
CA TRP A 39 -0.23 5.47 -15.81
C TRP A 39 -1.42 4.63 -16.28
N ASP A 40 -2.60 5.22 -16.36
CA ASP A 40 -3.78 4.66 -17.03
C ASP A 40 -4.26 5.66 -18.08
N ASN A 41 -4.24 5.29 -19.37
CA ASN A 41 -4.62 6.14 -20.50
C ASN A 41 -4.05 7.57 -20.44
N ALA A 42 -2.73 7.70 -20.31
CA ALA A 42 -1.99 8.96 -20.21
C ALA A 42 -2.21 9.79 -18.92
N GLN A 43 -2.88 9.24 -17.90
CA GLN A 43 -3.02 9.86 -16.59
C GLN A 43 -2.17 9.13 -15.56
N ALA A 44 -1.37 9.87 -14.80
CA ALA A 44 -0.58 9.31 -13.71
C ALA A 44 -1.50 8.83 -12.59
N LEU A 45 -1.34 7.56 -12.21
CA LEU A 45 -2.04 6.96 -11.09
C LEU A 45 -1.42 7.38 -9.75
N PRO A 46 -2.21 7.42 -8.67
CA PRO A 46 -1.71 7.75 -7.35
C PRO A 46 -0.68 6.74 -6.85
N GLN A 47 0.33 7.22 -6.12
CA GLN A 47 1.38 6.38 -5.53
C GLN A 47 0.98 5.92 -4.12
N TRP A 48 -0.02 5.05 -4.01
CA TRP A 48 -0.67 4.73 -2.73
C TRP A 48 0.23 4.15 -1.64
N THR A 49 1.39 3.57 -1.96
CA THR A 49 2.34 3.06 -0.94
C THR A 49 3.41 4.10 -0.55
N ARG A 50 3.35 5.28 -1.17
CA ARG A 50 4.44 6.25 -1.21
C ARG A 50 4.03 7.70 -0.97
N ASP A 51 2.77 8.02 -1.18
CA ASP A 51 2.18 9.32 -0.94
C ASP A 51 0.95 9.18 -0.02
N TRP A 52 1.00 9.89 1.11
CA TRP A 52 -0.08 9.91 2.08
C TRP A 52 -1.34 10.58 1.57
N GLN A 53 -1.24 11.57 0.67
CA GLN A 53 -2.41 12.22 0.09
C GLN A 53 -3.23 11.24 -0.73
N ALA A 54 -2.56 10.31 -1.42
CA ALA A 54 -3.19 9.20 -2.12
C ALA A 54 -3.68 8.09 -1.17
N CYS A 55 -2.86 7.71 -0.18
CA CYS A 55 -3.12 6.56 0.69
C CYS A 55 -4.23 6.81 1.73
N GLY A 56 -4.19 7.97 2.39
CA GLY A 56 -5.07 8.30 3.52
C GLY A 56 -6.56 8.11 3.21
N PRO A 57 -7.08 8.59 2.06
CA PRO A 57 -8.48 8.40 1.69
C PRO A 57 -8.91 6.93 1.63
N LEU A 58 -8.02 6.00 1.24
CA LEU A 58 -8.34 4.56 1.18
C LEU A 58 -8.72 4.02 2.56
N MET A 59 -8.06 4.48 3.62
CA MET A 59 -8.35 4.03 4.98
C MET A 59 -9.77 4.39 5.40
N THR A 60 -10.14 5.65 5.19
CA THR A 60 -11.43 6.19 5.60
C THR A 60 -12.57 5.65 4.74
N LEU A 61 -12.35 5.49 3.44
CA LEU A 61 -13.35 5.00 2.50
C LEU A 61 -13.72 3.53 2.77
N HIS A 62 -12.74 2.70 3.13
CA HIS A 62 -12.92 1.27 3.32
C HIS A 62 -12.93 0.82 4.80
N GLY A 63 -12.94 1.76 5.75
CA GLY A 63 -12.99 1.46 7.18
C GLY A 63 -11.78 0.68 7.72
N ILE A 64 -10.61 0.89 7.13
CA ILE A 64 -9.39 0.14 7.48
C ILE A 64 -8.82 0.68 8.80
N THR A 65 -8.79 -0.16 9.82
CA THR A 65 -8.25 0.19 11.15
C THR A 65 -6.74 -0.04 11.21
N VAL A 66 -5.99 0.90 11.80
CA VAL A 66 -4.55 0.76 12.06
C VAL A 66 -4.29 0.73 13.57
N VAL A 67 -3.66 -0.34 14.05
CA VAL A 67 -3.29 -0.54 15.46
C VAL A 67 -1.79 -0.75 15.58
N TYR A 68 -1.12 0.05 16.40
CA TYR A 68 0.31 -0.07 16.65
C TYR A 68 0.58 -1.00 17.83
N GLY A 69 1.50 -1.95 17.65
CA GLY A 69 1.87 -2.92 18.68
C GLY A 69 3.37 -2.94 18.96
N LYS A 70 3.74 -3.53 20.10
CA LYS A 70 5.11 -3.69 20.57
C LYS A 70 5.45 -5.18 20.64
N GLY A 71 6.65 -5.54 20.21
CA GLY A 71 7.22 -6.85 20.53
C GLY A 71 7.58 -6.96 22.02
N PRO A 72 7.71 -8.18 22.57
CA PRO A 72 8.26 -8.35 23.91
C PRO A 72 9.64 -7.68 23.96
N GLU A 73 9.86 -6.85 24.99
CA GLU A 73 11.09 -6.09 25.24
C GLU A 73 11.34 -4.82 24.41
N GLN A 74 10.39 -4.36 23.58
CA GLN A 74 10.57 -3.11 22.83
C GLN A 74 9.90 -1.91 23.48
N THR A 75 10.65 -0.81 23.63
CA THR A 75 10.15 0.48 24.17
C THR A 75 9.25 1.20 23.18
N ALA A 76 9.57 1.11 21.89
CA ALA A 76 8.77 1.62 20.78
C ALA A 76 7.93 0.51 20.13
N SER A 77 6.84 0.89 19.45
CA SER A 77 6.06 -0.04 18.62
C SER A 77 6.92 -0.59 17.49
N SER A 78 6.85 -1.90 17.28
CA SER A 78 7.66 -2.66 16.32
C SER A 78 6.90 -3.07 15.07
N PHE A 79 5.57 -3.04 15.15
CA PHE A 79 4.69 -3.41 14.05
C PHE A 79 3.42 -2.55 14.03
N ALA A 80 2.74 -2.59 12.89
CA ALA A 80 1.36 -2.15 12.75
C ALA A 80 0.49 -3.33 12.32
N ARG A 81 -0.72 -3.42 12.87
CA ARG A 81 -1.79 -4.28 12.37
C ARG A 81 -2.80 -3.39 11.65
N ILE A 82 -2.98 -3.62 10.36
CA ILE A 82 -3.84 -2.88 9.45
C ILE A 82 -4.98 -3.81 9.04
N GLY A 83 -6.14 -3.68 9.67
CA GLY A 83 -7.21 -4.68 9.58
C GLY A 83 -6.73 -6.08 9.99
N SER A 84 -6.75 -7.01 9.04
CA SER A 84 -6.19 -8.37 9.21
C SER A 84 -4.70 -8.48 8.91
N THR A 85 -4.12 -7.50 8.22
CA THR A 85 -2.73 -7.49 7.78
C THR A 85 -1.78 -7.06 8.90
N LEU A 86 -0.74 -7.86 9.15
CA LEU A 86 0.37 -7.50 10.04
C LEU A 86 1.58 -7.04 9.23
N VAL A 87 2.19 -5.91 9.61
CA VAL A 87 3.41 -5.37 9.00
C VAL A 87 4.45 -5.07 10.08
N GLN A 88 5.65 -5.62 9.93
CA GLN A 88 6.79 -5.34 10.80
C GLN A 88 7.52 -4.09 10.29
N PHE A 89 7.83 -3.14 11.17
CA PHE A 89 8.53 -1.92 10.74
C PHE A 89 9.97 -2.15 10.28
N ALA A 90 10.60 -3.23 10.75
CA ALA A 90 11.97 -3.60 10.37
C ALA A 90 12.11 -3.97 8.88
N ASP A 91 11.01 -4.34 8.21
CA ASP A 91 11.01 -4.74 6.80
C ASP A 91 10.85 -3.56 5.84
N HIS A 92 10.73 -2.33 6.36
CA HIS A 92 10.44 -1.13 5.59
C HIS A 92 11.47 -0.03 5.84
N PRO A 93 11.71 0.88 4.86
CA PRO A 93 12.64 1.99 5.04
C PRO A 93 12.22 2.96 6.14
N THR A 94 10.91 3.19 6.29
CA THR A 94 10.34 4.04 7.35
C THR A 94 9.01 3.46 7.84
N ARG A 95 8.56 3.94 9.01
CA ARG A 95 7.26 3.55 9.57
C ARG A 95 6.10 3.98 8.68
N ASP A 96 6.17 5.16 8.09
CA ASP A 96 5.13 5.65 7.17
C ASP A 96 5.00 4.74 5.95
N ARG A 97 6.14 4.31 5.38
CA ARG A 97 6.17 3.36 4.26
C ARG A 97 5.57 2.02 4.65
N ALA A 98 5.84 1.54 5.87
CA ALA A 98 5.23 0.32 6.38
C ALA A 98 3.71 0.43 6.50
N VAL A 99 3.21 1.55 7.02
CA VAL A 99 1.76 1.76 7.20
C VAL A 99 1.06 1.89 5.85
N MET A 100 1.56 2.75 4.93
CA MET A 100 0.97 2.89 3.60
C MET A 100 0.98 1.57 2.81
N TYR A 101 2.09 0.82 2.87
CA TYR A 101 2.17 -0.51 2.26
C TYR A 101 1.14 -1.48 2.87
N GLY A 102 0.98 -1.46 4.19
CA GLY A 102 0.01 -2.28 4.91
C GLY A 102 -1.43 -1.96 4.54
N ILE A 103 -1.77 -0.67 4.38
CA ILE A 103 -3.11 -0.21 3.96
C ILE A 103 -3.44 -0.74 2.57
N VAL A 104 -2.52 -0.57 1.61
CA VAL A 104 -2.69 -1.07 0.24
C VAL A 104 -2.86 -2.59 0.23
N LYS A 105 -2.04 -3.32 1.00
CA LYS A 105 -2.13 -4.79 1.08
C LYS A 105 -3.45 -5.26 1.70
N GLU A 106 -3.93 -4.61 2.75
CA GLU A 106 -5.22 -4.93 3.37
C GLU A 106 -6.38 -4.63 2.41
N LEU A 107 -6.34 -3.48 1.71
CA LEU A 107 -7.38 -3.14 0.75
C LEU A 107 -7.45 -4.12 -0.40
N ILE A 108 -6.30 -4.53 -0.96
CA ILE A 108 -6.24 -5.59 -1.98
C ILE A 108 -6.95 -6.85 -1.47
N ALA A 109 -6.62 -7.30 -0.25
CA ALA A 109 -7.26 -8.47 0.34
C ALA A 109 -8.79 -8.29 0.54
N LEU A 110 -9.24 -7.11 0.94
CA LEU A 110 -10.68 -6.81 1.08
C LEU A 110 -11.40 -6.84 -0.27
N LEU A 111 -10.79 -6.29 -1.32
CA LEU A 111 -11.36 -6.25 -2.68
C LEU A 111 -11.38 -7.65 -3.32
N GLU A 112 -10.30 -8.41 -3.22
CA GLU A 112 -10.20 -9.78 -3.75
C GLU A 112 -11.22 -10.73 -3.11
N HIS A 113 -11.55 -10.53 -1.83
CA HIS A 113 -12.51 -11.35 -1.10
C HIS A 113 -13.93 -10.77 -1.07
N GLY A 114 -14.22 -9.72 -1.86
CA GLY A 114 -15.56 -9.12 -1.98
C GLY A 114 -16.06 -8.46 -0.69
N LYS A 115 -15.16 -8.06 0.21
CA LYS A 115 -15.45 -7.45 1.51
C LYS A 115 -15.40 -5.92 1.49
N ALA A 116 -14.93 -5.31 0.39
CA ALA A 116 -14.89 -3.87 0.21
C ALA A 116 -15.76 -3.44 -0.98
N VAL A 117 -16.43 -2.30 -0.83
CA VAL A 117 -17.17 -1.63 -1.92
C VAL A 117 -16.17 -0.88 -2.78
N VAL A 118 -16.11 -1.19 -4.08
CA VAL A 118 -15.37 -0.38 -5.05
C VAL A 118 -16.16 0.89 -5.28
N VAL A 119 -15.59 2.03 -4.88
CA VAL A 119 -16.12 3.34 -5.28
C VAL A 119 -15.12 3.88 -6.29
N ALA A 120 -15.55 4.04 -7.55
CA ALA A 120 -14.75 4.68 -8.58
C ALA A 120 -14.42 6.10 -8.11
N ALA A 121 -13.13 6.42 -8.05
CA ALA A 121 -12.62 7.76 -7.75
C ALA A 121 -12.58 8.62 -9.01
#